data_AF-A0A2Z5ACF5-F1
#
_entry.id   AF-A0A2Z5ACF5-F1
#
_cell.length_a   1.000
_cell.length_b   1.000
_cell.length_c   1.000
_cell.angle_alpha   90.00
_cell.angle_beta   90.00
_cell.angle_gamma   90.00
#
_symmetry.space_group_name_H-M   'P 1'
#
loop_
_entity.id
_entity.type
_entity.pdbx_description
1 polymer ?
#
loop_
_entity_poly.entity_id
_entity_poly.type
_entity_poly.pdbx_seq_one_letter_code
_entity_poly.pdbx_strand_id
1 'polypeptide(L)'
;MLIQLNWIRGLAAVLIVFHHMTVGSYQTTEHQQIALNLLSLETTCIFVALSGFFFRYNLGKYSYQVYLGKKLQNVILPYLLISIPAVLLYVSGLKQEHEWIDMNAFHDWPPFAQTALLLATGAHLGPLWFIPALTLIFLLAPALEWIVKRGLLPAATMVGLLYFLVSDRPINDADPLLAALHFLPIYLCGMLACEQRERLQRPQARYWLLAALLLLSGAAVLDSAFYGLQKLALCLLLFAVFSQKVKAPGYAESRRTKGMALLGAYSFAIYFLHGYLAGAYRVLGRLLGEQNFAQYLGTRLCLTLITLLCCIAAVWVVKQVTRQRSRVLIGA
;
A
#
# COMPACT_ATOMS: atom_id res chain seq x y z
N MET A 1 6.18 16.03 -12.90
CA MET A 1 5.91 15.76 -11.47
C MET A 1 5.01 14.55 -11.25
N LEU A 2 3.83 14.49 -11.88
CA LEU A 2 2.90 13.37 -11.67
C LEU A 2 3.44 12.02 -12.18
N ILE A 3 4.26 12.04 -13.23
CA ILE A 3 4.85 10.83 -13.83
C ILE A 3 5.77 10.10 -12.83
N GLN A 4 6.67 10.81 -12.13
CA GLN A 4 7.55 10.14 -11.16
C GLN A 4 6.80 9.54 -9.97
N LEU A 5 5.73 10.19 -9.50
CA LEU A 5 4.90 9.65 -8.42
C LEU A 5 4.18 8.38 -8.86
N ASN A 6 3.74 8.33 -10.12
CA ASN A 6 3.16 7.14 -10.71
C ASN A 6 4.18 5.98 -10.76
N TRP A 7 5.43 6.25 -11.13
CA TRP A 7 6.51 5.25 -11.12
C TRP A 7 6.79 4.71 -9.72
N ILE A 8 6.86 5.59 -8.71
CA ILE A 8 7.08 5.19 -7.30
C ILE A 8 5.95 4.29 -6.83
N ARG A 9 4.70 4.66 -7.14
CA ARG A 9 3.52 3.86 -6.81
C ARG A 9 3.54 2.48 -7.48
N GLY A 10 3.98 2.41 -8.74
CA GLY A 10 4.15 1.15 -9.46
C GLY A 10 5.20 0.25 -8.81
N LEU A 11 6.34 0.82 -8.42
CA LEU A 11 7.38 0.08 -7.70
C LEU A 11 6.90 -0.41 -6.32
N ALA A 12 6.17 0.43 -5.59
CA ALA A 12 5.56 0.05 -4.31
C ALA A 12 4.58 -1.12 -4.48
N ALA A 13 3.75 -1.12 -5.53
CA ALA A 13 2.85 -2.24 -5.82
C ALA A 13 3.61 -3.56 -6.02
N VAL A 14 4.73 -3.54 -6.76
CA VAL A 14 5.57 -4.73 -6.96
C VAL A 14 6.11 -5.25 -5.62
N LEU A 15 6.63 -4.36 -4.77
CA LEU A 15 7.18 -4.72 -3.47
C LEU A 15 6.11 -5.25 -2.50
N ILE A 16 4.88 -4.71 -2.53
CA ILE A 16 3.74 -5.22 -1.75
C ILE A 16 3.36 -6.62 -2.23
N VAL A 17 3.23 -6.82 -3.54
CA VAL A 17 2.93 -8.15 -4.10
C VAL A 17 4.02 -9.13 -3.68
N PHE A 18 5.29 -8.78 -3.86
CA PHE A 18 6.42 -9.59 -3.41
C PHE A 18 6.34 -9.91 -1.92
N HIS A 19 5.95 -8.95 -1.07
CA HIS A 19 5.77 -9.16 0.35
C HIS A 19 4.81 -10.32 0.64
N HIS A 20 3.68 -10.39 -0.08
CA HIS A 20 2.62 -11.38 0.15
C HIS A 20 2.78 -12.70 -0.60
N MET A 21 3.74 -12.84 -1.52
CA MET A 21 4.00 -14.10 -2.24
C MET A 21 4.82 -15.10 -1.41
N THR A 22 4.46 -15.30 -0.14
CA THR A 22 5.09 -16.27 0.77
C THR A 22 4.40 -17.62 0.62
N VAL A 23 5.11 -18.59 0.04
CA VAL A 23 4.59 -19.92 -0.31
C VAL A 23 5.64 -20.97 -0.04
N GLY A 24 5.21 -22.18 0.33
CA GLY A 24 6.09 -23.29 0.69
C GLY A 24 6.34 -23.37 2.20
N SER A 25 7.11 -24.37 2.61
CA SER A 25 7.41 -24.67 4.01
C SER A 25 8.77 -24.11 4.48
N TYR A 26 9.49 -23.37 3.63
CA TYR A 26 10.81 -22.88 3.98
C TYR A 26 10.74 -21.88 5.14
N GLN A 27 11.42 -22.22 6.25
CA GLN A 27 11.60 -21.33 7.38
C GLN A 27 12.86 -20.50 7.17
N THR A 28 12.69 -19.19 7.03
CA THR A 28 13.80 -18.25 6.87
C THR A 28 14.60 -18.13 8.15
N THR A 29 15.93 -18.03 8.04
CA THR A 29 16.76 -17.59 9.16
C THR A 29 16.44 -16.14 9.52
N GLU A 30 16.80 -15.72 10.74
CA GLU A 30 16.59 -14.35 11.21
C GLU A 30 17.15 -13.30 10.23
N HIS A 31 18.40 -13.48 9.78
CA HIS A 31 19.04 -12.56 8.83
C HIS A 31 18.33 -12.53 7.46
N GLN A 32 17.83 -13.67 6.99
CA GLN A 32 17.06 -13.73 5.74
C GLN A 32 15.73 -12.99 5.88
N GLN A 33 15.02 -13.19 6.99
CA GLN A 33 13.76 -12.50 7.27
C GLN A 33 13.96 -10.99 7.39
N ILE A 34 15.00 -10.54 8.11
CA ILE A 34 15.37 -9.13 8.21
C ILE A 34 15.65 -8.54 6.82
N ALA A 35 16.41 -9.23 5.97
CA ALA A 35 16.68 -8.77 4.61
C ALA A 35 15.40 -8.64 3.76
N LEU A 36 14.49 -9.61 3.86
CA LEU A 36 13.19 -9.58 3.17
C LEU A 36 12.28 -8.46 3.70
N ASN A 37 12.33 -8.18 5.01
CA ASN A 37 11.58 -7.10 5.64
C ASN A 37 12.13 -5.73 5.24
N LEU A 38 13.46 -5.54 5.30
CA LEU A 38 14.13 -4.34 4.81
C LEU A 38 13.81 -4.05 3.35
N LEU A 39 13.58 -5.08 2.54
CA LEU A 39 13.15 -4.93 1.15
C LEU A 39 11.68 -4.55 1.04
N SER A 40 10.77 -5.26 1.72
CA SER A 40 9.34 -5.29 1.35
C SER A 40 8.32 -4.94 2.45
N LEU A 41 8.66 -5.11 3.73
CA LEU A 41 7.73 -4.86 4.84
C LEU A 41 7.38 -3.37 4.94
N GLU A 42 6.17 -3.04 5.39
CA GLU A 42 5.67 -1.65 5.52
C GLU A 42 5.68 -0.83 4.21
N THR A 43 5.79 -1.46 3.04
CA THR A 43 5.77 -0.74 1.75
C THR A 43 4.47 0.06 1.54
N THR A 44 3.38 -0.31 2.22
CA THR A 44 2.12 0.47 2.27
C THR A 44 2.34 1.91 2.72
N CYS A 45 3.35 2.20 3.56
CA CYS A 45 3.75 3.56 3.92
C CYS A 45 4.03 4.44 2.70
N ILE A 46 4.53 3.87 1.59
CA ILE A 46 4.73 4.60 0.34
C ILE A 46 3.37 5.04 -0.25
N PHE A 47 2.36 4.18 -0.27
CA PHE A 47 1.01 4.54 -0.73
C PHE A 47 0.36 5.61 0.16
N VAL A 48 0.58 5.52 1.47
CA VAL A 48 0.10 6.52 2.45
C VAL A 48 0.74 7.88 2.18
N ALA A 49 2.08 7.94 2.09
CA ALA A 49 2.82 9.17 1.81
C ALA A 49 2.42 9.77 0.46
N LEU A 50 2.27 8.95 -0.59
CA LEU A 50 1.79 9.42 -1.89
C LEU A 50 0.35 9.97 -1.81
N SER A 51 -0.53 9.35 -1.02
CA SER A 51 -1.90 9.85 -0.82
C SER A 51 -1.92 11.23 -0.16
N GLY A 52 -1.09 11.43 0.88
CA GLY A 52 -0.91 12.74 1.51
C GLY A 52 -0.32 13.78 0.55
N PHE A 53 0.68 13.39 -0.25
CA PHE A 53 1.24 14.25 -1.29
C PHE A 53 0.16 14.73 -2.26
N PHE A 54 -0.65 13.81 -2.79
CA PHE A 54 -1.72 14.16 -3.73
C PHE A 54 -2.82 15.00 -3.09
N PHE A 55 -3.14 14.79 -1.82
CA PHE A 55 -4.09 15.64 -1.11
C PHE A 55 -3.57 17.08 -1.03
N ARG A 56 -2.33 17.27 -0.56
CA ARG A 56 -1.74 18.62 -0.50
C ARG A 56 -1.62 19.28 -1.87
N TYR A 57 -1.23 18.51 -2.89
CA TYR A 57 -1.10 19.01 -4.27
C TYR A 57 -2.44 19.51 -4.83
N ASN A 58 -3.55 18.85 -4.50
CA ASN A 58 -4.88 19.21 -5.00
C ASN A 58 -5.64 20.16 -4.05
N LEU A 59 -5.03 20.61 -2.96
CA LEU A 59 -5.71 21.41 -1.93
C LEU A 59 -6.24 22.75 -2.48
N GLY A 60 -5.59 23.33 -3.51
CA GLY A 60 -6.04 24.58 -4.14
C GLY A 60 -7.38 24.46 -4.90
N LYS A 61 -7.84 23.24 -5.19
CA LYS A 61 -9.15 22.94 -5.82
C LYS A 61 -10.03 22.11 -4.91
N TYR A 62 -9.76 22.14 -3.61
CA TYR A 62 -10.42 21.27 -2.64
C TYR A 62 -11.86 21.72 -2.39
N SER A 63 -12.75 20.74 -2.49
CA SER A 63 -14.10 20.78 -1.94
C SER A 63 -14.31 19.42 -1.29
N TYR A 64 -14.77 19.39 -0.05
CA TYR A 64 -14.91 18.15 0.71
C TYR A 64 -15.79 17.13 -0.01
N GLN A 65 -16.95 17.58 -0.53
CA GLN A 65 -17.89 16.72 -1.26
C GLN A 65 -17.26 16.13 -2.54
N VAL A 66 -16.57 16.96 -3.32
CA VAL A 66 -15.89 16.51 -4.56
C VAL A 66 -14.74 15.56 -4.23
N TYR A 67 -14.00 15.83 -3.16
CA TYR A 67 -12.92 14.98 -2.69
C TYR A 67 -13.43 13.61 -2.26
N LEU A 68 -14.42 13.55 -1.36
CA LEU A 68 -15.00 12.29 -0.90
C LEU A 68 -15.70 11.53 -2.03
N GLY A 69 -16.43 12.21 -2.91
CA GLY A 69 -17.05 11.57 -4.08
C GLY A 69 -16.01 10.86 -4.97
N LYS A 70 -14.85 11.49 -5.18
CA LYS A 70 -13.73 10.84 -5.89
C LYS A 70 -13.14 9.67 -5.11
N LYS A 71 -13.02 9.74 -3.78
CA LYS A 71 -12.51 8.60 -2.98
C LYS A 71 -13.50 7.44 -2.96
N LEU A 72 -14.80 7.74 -2.87
CA LEU A 72 -15.87 6.76 -2.98
C LEU A 72 -15.79 6.01 -4.31
N GLN A 73 -15.73 6.74 -5.43
CA GLN A 73 -15.70 6.13 -6.76
C GLN A 73 -14.40 5.36 -7.08
N ASN A 74 -13.25 5.82 -6.59
CA ASN A 74 -11.95 5.30 -7.02
C ASN A 74 -11.26 4.37 -6.00
N VAL A 75 -11.77 4.28 -4.77
CA VAL A 75 -11.16 3.47 -3.71
C VAL A 75 -12.20 2.61 -3.02
N ILE A 76 -13.24 3.22 -2.45
CA ILE A 76 -14.23 2.51 -1.62
C ILE A 76 -15.12 1.60 -2.47
N LEU A 77 -15.62 2.07 -3.61
CA LEU A 77 -16.47 1.26 -4.48
C LEU A 77 -15.71 0.08 -5.11
N PRO A 78 -14.49 0.24 -5.67
CA PRO A 78 -13.65 -0.90 -6.04
C PRO A 78 -13.42 -1.87 -4.89
N TYR A 79 -13.14 -1.38 -3.68
CA TYR A 79 -12.99 -2.21 -2.49
C TYR A 79 -14.25 -3.05 -2.25
N LEU A 80 -15.41 -2.43 -2.13
CA LEU A 80 -16.67 -3.13 -1.86
C LEU A 80 -16.97 -4.20 -2.93
N LEU A 81 -16.75 -3.90 -4.20
CA LEU A 81 -16.99 -4.85 -5.30
C LEU A 81 -16.02 -6.03 -5.26
N ILE A 82 -14.74 -5.74 -5.06
CA ILE A 82 -13.71 -6.77 -4.96
C ILE A 82 -13.87 -7.58 -3.67
N SER A 83 -14.45 -7.04 -2.61
CA SER A 83 -14.74 -7.78 -1.37
C SER A 83 -15.80 -8.87 -1.54
N ILE A 84 -16.74 -8.73 -2.49
CA ILE A 84 -17.92 -9.61 -2.61
C ILE A 84 -17.53 -11.10 -2.61
N PRO A 85 -16.64 -11.60 -3.50
CA PRO A 85 -16.33 -13.02 -3.55
C PRO A 85 -15.69 -13.52 -2.24
N ALA A 86 -14.82 -12.72 -1.62
CA ALA A 86 -14.15 -13.13 -0.39
C ALA A 86 -15.11 -13.15 0.80
N VAL A 87 -15.98 -12.13 0.93
CA VAL A 87 -17.03 -12.10 1.96
C VAL A 87 -17.97 -13.30 1.82
N LEU A 88 -18.39 -13.63 0.59
CA LEU A 88 -19.26 -14.79 0.35
C LEU A 88 -18.62 -16.11 0.80
N LEU A 89 -17.30 -16.30 0.64
CA LEU A 89 -16.61 -17.50 1.11
C LEU A 89 -16.69 -17.67 2.64
N TYR A 90 -16.56 -16.58 3.40
CA TYR A 90 -16.70 -16.63 4.86
C TYR A 90 -18.17 -16.80 5.26
N VAL A 91 -19.08 -15.99 4.72
CA VAL A 91 -20.50 -16.02 5.13
C VAL A 91 -21.20 -17.33 4.76
N SER A 92 -20.77 -17.99 3.69
CA SER A 92 -21.29 -19.32 3.30
C SER A 92 -20.71 -20.50 4.10
N GLY A 93 -19.73 -20.25 4.97
CA GLY A 93 -19.03 -21.33 5.70
C GLY A 93 -18.06 -22.14 4.84
N LEU A 94 -17.75 -21.71 3.62
CA LEU A 94 -16.70 -22.37 2.81
C LEU A 94 -15.30 -22.13 3.37
N LYS A 95 -15.12 -21.04 4.12
CA LYS A 95 -13.87 -20.73 4.83
C LYS A 95 -14.11 -20.71 6.34
N GLN A 96 -13.45 -21.65 7.02
CA GLN A 96 -13.63 -21.95 8.44
C GLN A 96 -12.46 -21.50 9.32
N GLU A 97 -11.42 -20.92 8.72
CA GLU A 97 -10.20 -20.50 9.43
C GLU A 97 -9.93 -19.01 9.22
N HIS A 98 -9.54 -18.34 10.31
CA HIS A 98 -9.08 -16.96 10.33
C HIS A 98 -7.97 -16.78 11.36
N GLU A 99 -7.05 -15.84 11.14
CA GLU A 99 -5.90 -15.62 12.03
C GLU A 99 -6.31 -15.07 13.41
N TRP A 100 -7.37 -14.26 13.46
CA TRP A 100 -7.78 -13.57 14.69
C TRP A 100 -9.29 -13.52 14.94
N ILE A 101 -10.11 -13.95 13.98
CA ILE A 101 -11.57 -14.00 14.17
C ILE A 101 -11.89 -15.39 14.70
N ASP A 102 -12.60 -15.47 15.82
CA ASP A 102 -13.20 -16.73 16.27
C ASP A 102 -14.29 -17.14 15.28
N MET A 103 -13.97 -18.09 14.41
CA MET A 103 -14.85 -18.51 13.34
C MET A 103 -16.11 -19.23 13.84
N ASN A 104 -16.05 -19.87 15.02
CA ASN A 104 -17.22 -20.52 15.60
C ASN A 104 -18.25 -19.47 16.01
N ALA A 105 -17.83 -18.50 16.83
CA ALA A 105 -18.68 -17.40 17.24
C ALA A 105 -19.13 -16.52 16.05
N PHE A 106 -18.25 -16.32 15.06
CA PHE A 106 -18.56 -15.54 13.87
C PHE A 106 -19.66 -16.19 13.02
N HIS A 107 -19.66 -17.51 12.85
CA HIS A 107 -20.68 -18.21 12.08
C HIS A 107 -22.05 -18.23 12.77
N ASP A 108 -22.10 -18.06 14.10
CA ASP A 108 -23.34 -17.90 14.86
C ASP A 108 -23.99 -16.52 14.68
N TRP A 109 -23.24 -15.52 14.21
CA TRP A 109 -23.77 -14.17 13.98
C TRP A 109 -24.66 -14.12 12.73
N PRO A 110 -25.65 -13.21 12.66
CA PRO A 110 -26.42 -13.03 11.45
C PRO A 110 -25.54 -12.57 10.27
N PRO A 111 -25.83 -12.97 9.02
CA PRO A 111 -24.98 -12.69 7.85
C PRO A 111 -24.63 -11.21 7.63
N PHE A 112 -25.52 -10.28 8.03
CA PHE A 112 -25.25 -8.85 7.94
C PHE A 112 -24.14 -8.41 8.90
N ALA A 113 -24.10 -8.97 10.12
CA ALA A 113 -23.08 -8.63 11.12
C ALA A 113 -21.73 -9.21 10.73
N GLN A 114 -21.71 -10.45 10.20
CA GLN A 114 -20.53 -11.06 9.60
C GLN A 114 -19.95 -10.19 8.48
N THR A 115 -20.82 -9.77 7.54
CA THR A 115 -20.45 -8.90 6.42
C THR A 115 -19.94 -7.55 6.90
N ALA A 116 -20.63 -6.93 7.87
CA ALA A 116 -20.25 -5.64 8.42
C ALA A 116 -18.86 -5.69 9.09
N LEU A 117 -18.57 -6.71 9.90
CA LEU A 117 -17.25 -6.91 10.50
C LEU A 117 -16.18 -7.02 9.41
N LEU A 118 -16.38 -7.92 8.44
CA LEU A 118 -15.40 -8.17 7.39
C LEU A 118 -15.13 -6.94 6.52
N LEU A 119 -16.15 -6.13 6.22
CA LEU A 119 -15.98 -4.90 5.43
C LEU A 119 -15.43 -3.73 6.27
N ALA A 120 -15.73 -3.68 7.56
CA ALA A 120 -15.21 -2.67 8.46
C ALA A 120 -13.72 -2.86 8.72
N THR A 121 -13.25 -4.10 8.84
CA THR A 121 -11.83 -4.40 9.14
C THR A 121 -10.99 -4.74 7.92
N GLY A 122 -11.61 -5.18 6.82
CA GLY A 122 -10.89 -5.68 5.64
C GLY A 122 -10.36 -7.11 5.81
N ALA A 123 -10.72 -7.81 6.90
CA ALA A 123 -10.25 -9.15 7.25
C ALA A 123 -10.53 -10.25 6.20
N HIS A 124 -11.55 -10.06 5.36
CA HIS A 124 -11.93 -11.05 4.35
C HIS A 124 -10.83 -11.29 3.30
N LEU A 125 -9.91 -10.34 3.09
CA LEU A 125 -8.80 -10.51 2.19
C LEU A 125 -7.60 -9.72 2.70
N GLY A 126 -6.57 -10.44 3.21
CA GLY A 126 -5.42 -9.87 3.91
C GLY A 126 -5.01 -8.47 3.48
N PRO A 127 -4.57 -8.24 2.23
CA PRO A 127 -4.10 -6.92 1.79
C PRO A 127 -5.13 -5.76 1.88
N LEU A 128 -6.41 -6.03 2.04
CA LEU A 128 -7.45 -5.00 2.03
C LEU A 128 -7.67 -4.30 3.39
N TRP A 129 -7.03 -4.78 4.47
CA TRP A 129 -7.12 -4.18 5.82
C TRP A 129 -6.82 -2.66 5.85
N PHE A 130 -5.97 -2.20 4.93
CA PHE A 130 -5.55 -0.81 4.86
C PHE A 130 -6.64 0.12 4.31
N ILE A 131 -7.61 -0.38 3.54
CA ILE A 131 -8.63 0.46 2.90
C ILE A 131 -9.58 1.10 3.92
N PRO A 132 -10.11 0.38 4.93
CA PRO A 132 -10.84 0.98 6.03
C PRO A 132 -10.03 2.07 6.77
N ALA A 133 -8.78 1.79 7.13
CA ALA A 133 -7.92 2.76 7.80
C ALA A 133 -7.69 4.03 6.95
N LEU A 134 -7.39 3.87 5.66
CA LEU A 134 -7.21 4.98 4.74
C LEU A 134 -8.51 5.79 4.53
N THR A 135 -9.66 5.13 4.59
CA THR A 135 -10.97 5.78 4.51
C THR A 135 -11.19 6.72 5.70
N LEU A 136 -10.82 6.30 6.92
CA LEU A 136 -10.85 7.17 8.10
C LEU A 136 -9.96 8.41 7.92
N ILE A 137 -8.75 8.24 7.37
CA ILE A 137 -7.87 9.39 7.04
C ILE A 137 -8.53 10.32 6.00
N PHE A 138 -9.23 9.78 5.01
CA PHE A 138 -9.97 10.62 4.05
C PHE A 138 -11.09 11.42 4.69
N LEU A 139 -11.77 10.88 5.70
CA LEU A 139 -12.79 11.60 6.45
C LEU A 139 -12.21 12.79 7.24
N LEU A 140 -10.94 12.68 7.68
CA LEU A 140 -10.21 13.76 8.36
C LEU A 140 -9.76 14.90 7.43
N ALA A 141 -10.06 14.86 6.13
CA ALA A 141 -9.64 15.88 5.17
C ALA A 141 -9.95 17.34 5.59
N PRO A 142 -11.10 17.69 6.20
CA PRO A 142 -11.36 19.05 6.67
C PRO A 142 -10.39 19.50 7.77
N ALA A 143 -10.06 18.61 8.71
CA ALA A 143 -9.07 18.89 9.75
C ALA A 143 -7.67 19.06 9.17
N LEU A 144 -7.30 18.22 8.20
CA LEU A 144 -6.02 18.33 7.49
C LEU A 144 -5.91 19.64 6.69
N GLU A 145 -6.99 20.08 6.04
CA GLU A 145 -7.04 21.38 5.38
C GLU A 145 -6.87 22.52 6.39
N TRP A 146 -7.54 22.44 7.55
CA TRP A 146 -7.43 23.42 8.62
C TRP A 146 -6.00 23.55 9.14
N ILE A 147 -5.30 22.43 9.38
CA ILE A 147 -3.88 22.40 9.79
C ILE A 147 -3.01 23.17 8.79
N VAL A 148 -3.21 22.93 7.48
CA VAL A 148 -2.46 23.60 6.42
C VAL A 148 -2.75 25.10 6.39
N LYS A 149 -4.03 25.50 6.47
CA LYS A 149 -4.44 26.92 6.47
C LYS A 149 -3.87 27.69 7.66
N ARG A 150 -3.63 27.04 8.79
CA ARG A 150 -3.02 27.62 9.99
C ARG A 150 -1.48 27.59 9.98
N GLY A 151 -0.85 27.04 8.94
CA GLY A 151 0.61 26.88 8.89
C GLY A 151 1.15 25.86 9.89
N LEU A 152 0.29 25.01 10.46
CA LEU A 152 0.65 24.05 11.52
C LEU A 152 1.20 22.72 10.97
N LEU A 153 1.25 22.54 9.64
CA LEU A 153 1.63 21.27 9.03
C LEU A 153 3.00 20.75 9.50
N PRO A 154 4.09 21.56 9.56
CA PRO A 154 5.37 21.07 10.05
C PRO A 154 5.32 20.60 11.52
N ALA A 155 4.64 21.35 12.38
CA ALA A 155 4.48 21.00 13.80
C ALA A 155 3.64 19.73 13.97
N ALA A 156 2.50 19.64 13.28
CA ALA A 156 1.66 18.45 13.28
C ALA A 156 2.39 17.21 12.75
N THR A 157 3.22 17.37 11.70
CA THR A 157 4.05 16.29 11.16
C THR A 157 5.09 15.84 12.17
N MET A 158 5.76 16.77 12.87
CA MET A 158 6.75 16.43 13.89
C MET A 158 6.12 15.66 15.06
N VAL A 159 5.02 16.18 15.62
CA VAL A 159 4.28 15.50 16.70
C VAL A 159 3.79 14.12 16.24
N GLY A 160 3.27 14.04 15.01
CA GLY A 160 2.85 12.78 14.41
C GLY A 160 4.01 11.78 14.29
N LEU A 161 5.19 12.20 13.85
CA LEU A 161 6.35 11.31 13.75
C LEU A 161 6.82 10.79 15.12
N LEU A 162 6.76 11.62 16.16
CA LEU A 162 7.04 11.17 17.53
C LEU A 162 6.02 10.13 17.98
N TYR A 163 4.73 10.35 17.68
CA TYR A 163 3.69 9.35 17.92
C TYR A 163 3.94 8.06 17.13
N PHE A 164 4.32 8.15 15.84
CA PHE A 164 4.61 6.99 15.00
C PHE A 164 5.65 6.06 15.63
N LEU A 165 6.71 6.64 16.22
CA LEU A 165 7.81 5.89 16.85
C LEU A 165 7.41 5.14 18.12
N VAL A 166 6.33 5.55 18.79
CA VAL A 166 5.85 4.92 20.04
C VAL A 166 4.54 4.19 19.84
N SER A 167 3.97 4.25 18.64
CA SER A 167 2.71 3.59 18.28
C SER A 167 3.00 2.33 17.49
N ASP A 168 2.31 1.26 17.84
CA ASP A 168 2.34 0.03 17.05
C ASP A 168 1.17 -0.03 16.07
N ARG A 169 1.41 -0.74 14.96
CA ARG A 169 0.35 -1.18 14.07
C ARG A 169 -0.54 -2.17 14.83
N PRO A 170 -1.88 -2.14 14.66
CA PRO A 170 -2.77 -3.10 15.30
C PRO A 170 -2.35 -4.55 15.00
N ILE A 171 -2.37 -5.39 16.04
CA ILE A 171 -2.11 -6.82 15.91
C ILE A 171 -3.08 -7.40 14.88
N ASN A 172 -2.52 -8.15 13.92
CA ASN A 172 -3.25 -8.77 12.80
C ASN A 172 -4.13 -7.82 11.98
N ASP A 173 -3.82 -6.53 11.99
CA ASP A 173 -4.58 -5.49 11.28
C ASP A 173 -6.06 -5.39 11.68
N ALA A 174 -6.39 -5.84 12.89
CA ALA A 174 -7.78 -6.01 13.32
C ALA A 174 -8.52 -4.68 13.60
N ASP A 175 -7.78 -3.60 13.93
CA ASP A 175 -8.35 -2.30 14.31
C ASP A 175 -8.03 -1.21 13.27
N PRO A 176 -8.98 -0.88 12.36
CA PRO A 176 -8.82 0.20 11.39
C PRO A 176 -8.56 1.58 11.97
N LEU A 177 -9.09 1.88 13.17
CA LEU A 177 -8.91 3.19 13.80
C LEU A 177 -7.49 3.33 14.30
N LEU A 178 -6.98 2.32 15.01
CA LEU A 178 -5.59 2.31 15.45
C LEU A 178 -4.63 2.34 14.25
N ALA A 179 -4.92 1.58 13.20
CA ALA A 179 -4.17 1.66 11.94
C ALA A 179 -4.22 3.09 11.34
N ALA A 180 -5.39 3.73 11.29
CA ALA A 180 -5.51 5.09 10.75
C ALA A 180 -4.67 6.09 11.55
N LEU A 181 -4.68 6.00 12.88
CA LEU A 181 -3.85 6.83 13.76
C LEU A 181 -2.36 6.56 13.53
N HIS A 182 -1.96 5.29 13.46
CA HIS A 182 -0.58 4.89 13.17
C HIS A 182 -0.09 5.40 11.81
N PHE A 183 -0.90 5.35 10.74
CA PHE A 183 -0.48 5.80 9.41
C PHE A 183 -0.70 7.29 9.12
N LEU A 184 -1.48 8.01 9.95
CA LEU A 184 -1.72 9.45 9.79
C LEU A 184 -0.41 10.28 9.77
N PRO A 185 0.59 10.06 10.64
CA PRO A 185 1.91 10.70 10.55
C PRO A 185 2.60 10.54 9.19
N ILE A 186 2.59 9.34 8.61
CA ILE A 186 3.18 9.08 7.29
C ILE A 186 2.43 9.86 6.20
N TYR A 187 1.11 9.99 6.34
CA TYR A 187 0.28 10.80 5.45
C TYR A 187 0.67 12.29 5.54
N LEU A 188 0.86 12.81 6.76
CA LEU A 188 1.31 14.19 6.99
C LEU A 188 2.70 14.43 6.40
N CYS A 189 3.63 13.49 6.52
CA CYS A 189 4.94 13.56 5.85
C CYS A 189 4.79 13.67 4.33
N GLY A 190 3.84 12.95 3.74
CA GLY A 190 3.48 13.08 2.33
C GLY A 190 3.02 14.49 1.96
N MET A 191 2.15 15.09 2.79
CA MET A 191 1.69 16.47 2.61
C MET A 191 2.87 17.46 2.71
N LEU A 192 3.71 17.33 3.74
CA LEU A 192 4.88 18.19 3.94
C LEU A 192 5.89 18.05 2.80
N ALA A 193 6.10 16.84 2.29
CA ALA A 193 6.94 16.59 1.12
C ALA A 193 6.43 17.31 -0.14
N CYS A 194 5.11 17.45 -0.30
CA CYS A 194 4.54 18.25 -1.39
C CYS A 194 4.83 19.75 -1.23
N GLU A 195 4.79 20.29 -0.01
CA GLU A 195 5.19 21.67 0.26
C GLU A 195 6.68 21.90 0.02
N GLN A 196 7.52 20.97 0.47
CA GLN A 196 8.98 21.02 0.38
C GLN A 196 9.53 20.42 -0.92
N ARG A 197 8.67 20.16 -1.92
CA ARG A 197 9.04 19.43 -3.15
C ARG A 197 10.24 20.04 -3.89
N GLU A 198 10.36 21.36 -3.89
CA GLU A 198 11.48 22.05 -4.55
C GLU A 198 12.80 21.79 -3.84
N ARG A 199 12.79 21.72 -2.50
CA ARG A 199 13.97 21.35 -1.71
C ARG A 199 14.34 19.89 -1.94
N LEU A 200 13.35 18.98 -1.99
CA LEU A 200 13.56 17.56 -2.28
C LEU A 200 14.11 17.30 -3.69
N GLN A 201 13.88 18.22 -4.63
CA GLN A 201 14.39 18.10 -6.00
C GLN A 201 15.83 18.58 -6.17
N ARG A 202 16.43 19.21 -5.15
CA ARG A 202 17.82 19.65 -5.19
C ARG A 202 18.77 18.45 -5.30
N PRO A 203 19.87 18.54 -6.08
CA PRO A 203 20.84 17.44 -6.21
C PRO A 203 21.35 16.90 -4.88
N GLN A 204 21.56 17.78 -3.89
CA GLN A 204 22.09 17.43 -2.58
C GLN A 204 21.10 16.62 -1.73
N ALA A 205 19.79 16.78 -1.96
CA ALA A 205 18.77 16.12 -1.15
C ALA A 205 18.88 14.58 -1.22
N ARG A 206 19.30 14.02 -2.37
CA ARG A 206 19.44 12.57 -2.54
C ARG A 206 20.49 11.95 -1.60
N TYR A 207 21.55 12.70 -1.26
CA TYR A 207 22.59 12.20 -0.35
C TYR A 207 22.10 12.18 1.09
N TRP A 208 21.39 13.23 1.52
CA TRP A 208 20.74 13.26 2.84
C TRP A 208 19.65 12.19 2.98
N LEU A 209 18.85 11.99 1.93
CA LEU A 209 17.81 10.96 1.91
C LEU A 209 18.40 9.54 1.85
N LEU A 210 19.53 9.35 1.17
CA LEU A 210 20.26 8.09 1.19
C LEU A 210 20.86 7.81 2.58
N ALA A 211 21.48 8.81 3.20
CA ALA A 211 21.97 8.69 4.57
C ALA A 211 20.83 8.35 5.54
N ALA A 212 19.69 9.04 5.45
CA ALA A 212 18.50 8.73 6.24
C ALA A 212 17.99 7.30 5.98
N LEU A 213 17.94 6.86 4.72
CA LEU A 213 17.55 5.50 4.37
C LEU A 213 18.48 4.45 5.00
N LEU A 214 19.80 4.67 4.96
CA LEU A 214 20.78 3.76 5.55
C LEU A 214 20.69 3.72 7.07
N LEU A 215 20.58 4.89 7.71
CA LEU A 215 20.41 5.01 9.17
C LEU A 215 19.12 4.31 9.63
N LEU A 216 18.00 4.58 8.97
CA LEU A 216 16.71 3.96 9.30
C LEU A 216 16.69 2.47 8.96
N SER A 217 17.44 2.03 7.95
CA SER A 217 17.61 0.60 7.70
C SER A 217 18.41 -0.08 8.81
N GLY A 218 19.47 0.57 9.33
CA GLY A 218 20.20 0.08 10.51
C GLY A 218 19.32 0.05 11.76
N ALA A 219 18.54 1.09 12.01
CA ALA A 219 17.57 1.11 13.11
C ALA A 219 16.49 0.02 12.95
N ALA A 220 16.00 -0.22 11.73
CA ALA A 220 15.02 -1.25 11.43
C ALA A 220 15.52 -2.69 11.58
N VAL A 221 16.84 -2.90 11.61
CA VAL A 221 17.44 -4.20 11.98
C VAL A 221 17.30 -4.43 13.49
N LEU A 222 17.38 -3.36 14.29
CA LEU A 222 17.32 -3.43 15.75
C LEU A 222 15.87 -3.41 16.27
N ASP A 223 15.00 -2.67 15.60
CA ASP A 223 13.61 -2.48 16.01
C ASP A 223 12.69 -2.32 14.80
N SER A 224 11.67 -3.17 14.72
CA SER A 224 10.70 -3.20 13.63
C SER A 224 9.87 -1.91 13.47
N ALA A 225 9.76 -1.08 14.51
CA ALA A 225 9.05 0.21 14.45
C ALA A 225 9.62 1.15 13.36
N PHE A 226 10.89 1.00 13.01
CA PHE A 226 11.55 1.85 12.01
C PHE A 226 11.28 1.45 10.56
N TYR A 227 10.67 0.28 10.27
CA TYR A 227 10.41 -0.14 8.89
C TYR A 227 9.53 0.86 8.13
N GLY A 228 8.50 1.43 8.78
CA GLY A 228 7.63 2.44 8.14
C GLY A 228 8.38 3.72 7.76
N LEU A 229 9.24 4.21 8.66
CA LEU A 229 10.09 5.38 8.40
C LEU A 229 11.15 5.09 7.34
N GLN A 230 11.72 3.88 7.32
CA GLN A 230 12.63 3.41 6.28
C GLN A 230 11.97 3.47 4.90
N LYS A 231 10.70 3.02 4.79
CA LYS A 231 9.93 3.10 3.53
C LYS A 231 9.56 4.53 3.15
N LEU A 232 9.28 5.39 4.13
CA LEU A 232 9.10 6.82 3.88
C LEU A 232 10.38 7.45 3.30
N ALA A 233 11.55 7.18 3.89
CA ALA A 233 12.83 7.65 3.37
C ALA A 233 13.11 7.12 1.96
N LEU A 234 12.81 5.84 1.69
CA LEU A 234 12.89 5.26 0.35
C LEU A 234 11.97 6.01 -0.63
N CYS A 235 10.72 6.28 -0.26
CA CYS A 235 9.77 7.03 -1.09
C CYS A 235 10.32 8.42 -1.46
N LEU A 236 10.83 9.16 -0.48
CA LEU A 236 11.39 10.50 -0.70
C LEU A 236 12.66 10.45 -1.54
N LEU A 237 13.54 9.46 -1.31
CA LEU A 237 14.74 9.25 -2.12
C LEU A 237 14.38 8.98 -3.58
N LEU A 238 13.44 8.07 -3.83
CA LEU A 238 12.96 7.77 -5.19
C LEU A 238 12.34 9.02 -5.84
N PHE A 239 11.60 9.83 -5.09
CA PHE A 239 11.08 11.10 -5.58
C PHE A 239 12.19 12.05 -6.00
N ALA A 240 13.23 12.22 -5.19
CA ALA A 240 14.38 13.07 -5.50
C ALA A 240 15.13 12.58 -6.76
N VAL A 241 15.42 11.28 -6.83
CA VAL A 241 16.15 10.66 -7.95
C VAL A 241 15.34 10.75 -9.25
N PHE A 242 14.07 10.35 -9.25
CA PHE A 242 13.26 10.38 -10.46
C PHE A 242 12.93 11.81 -10.91
N SER A 243 12.79 12.76 -9.99
CA SER A 243 12.57 14.17 -10.37
C SER A 243 13.75 14.77 -11.13
N GLN A 244 14.98 14.31 -10.89
CA GLN A 244 16.17 14.71 -11.65
C GLN A 244 16.18 14.02 -13.02
N LYS A 245 15.93 12.70 -13.07
CA LYS A 245 15.99 11.93 -14.31
C LYS A 245 14.88 12.28 -15.31
N VAL A 246 13.68 12.63 -14.84
CA VAL A 246 12.57 13.07 -15.72
C VAL A 246 12.93 14.33 -16.51
N LYS A 247 13.85 15.17 -16.02
CA LYS A 247 14.31 16.37 -16.73
C LYS A 247 15.29 16.07 -17.87
N ALA A 248 15.84 14.85 -17.94
CA ALA A 248 16.75 14.46 -19.01
C ALA A 248 15.97 14.17 -20.32
N PRO A 249 16.40 14.72 -21.47
CA PRO A 249 15.72 14.49 -22.75
C PRO A 249 15.60 13.00 -23.06
N GLY A 250 14.42 12.55 -23.51
CA GLY A 250 14.17 11.16 -23.90
C GLY A 250 14.05 10.14 -22.76
N TYR A 251 14.40 10.48 -21.51
CA TYR A 251 14.33 9.53 -20.39
C TYR A 251 12.89 9.09 -20.11
N ALA A 252 11.94 10.03 -20.14
CA ALA A 252 10.52 9.74 -19.91
C ALA A 252 9.93 8.77 -20.96
N GLU A 253 10.49 8.77 -22.18
CA GLU A 253 9.97 8.00 -23.32
C GLU A 253 10.63 6.63 -23.49
N SER A 254 11.64 6.32 -22.66
CA SER A 254 12.33 5.03 -22.70
C SER A 254 11.37 3.84 -22.46
N ARG A 255 11.70 2.66 -23.00
CA ARG A 255 10.91 1.44 -22.79
C ARG A 255 10.74 1.10 -21.30
N ARG A 256 11.78 1.37 -20.49
CA ARG A 256 11.78 1.13 -19.04
C ARG A 256 10.76 2.03 -18.33
N THR A 257 10.74 3.32 -18.64
CA THR A 257 9.81 4.27 -18.00
C THR A 257 8.36 4.07 -18.45
N LYS A 258 8.13 3.58 -19.68
CA LYS A 258 6.80 3.12 -20.12
C LYS A 258 6.30 1.93 -19.29
N GLY A 259 7.17 0.95 -18.99
CA GLY A 259 6.83 -0.18 -18.11
C GLY A 259 6.49 0.29 -16.68
N MET A 260 7.29 1.19 -16.12
CA MET A 260 6.99 1.77 -14.79
C MET A 260 5.70 2.60 -14.79
N ALA A 261 5.41 3.31 -15.88
CA ALA A 261 4.16 4.06 -16.02
C ALA A 261 2.95 3.13 -16.06
N LEU A 262 3.06 1.98 -16.74
CA LEU A 262 2.04 0.94 -16.79
C LEU A 262 1.76 0.36 -15.40
N LEU A 263 2.81 -0.08 -14.69
CA LEU A 263 2.70 -0.58 -13.32
C LEU A 263 2.09 0.47 -12.39
N GLY A 264 2.50 1.72 -12.53
CA GLY A 264 1.93 2.83 -11.79
C GLY A 264 0.43 3.04 -12.07
N ALA A 265 0.03 2.96 -13.34
CA ALA A 265 -1.37 3.14 -13.74
C ALA A 265 -2.26 2.03 -13.18
N TYR A 266 -1.76 0.80 -13.10
CA TYR A 266 -2.50 -0.36 -12.61
C TYR A 266 -2.24 -0.72 -11.15
N SER A 267 -1.42 0.07 -10.45
CA SER A 267 -1.04 -0.19 -9.06
C SER A 267 -2.22 -0.38 -8.10
N PHE A 268 -3.30 0.39 -8.24
CA PHE A 268 -4.51 0.19 -7.43
C PHE A 268 -5.22 -1.13 -7.74
N ALA A 269 -5.39 -1.48 -9.02
CA ALA A 269 -5.99 -2.77 -9.38
C ALA A 269 -5.13 -3.96 -8.93
N ILE A 270 -3.80 -3.86 -9.10
CA ILE A 270 -2.84 -4.86 -8.58
C ILE A 270 -3.00 -4.98 -7.06
N TYR A 271 -3.08 -3.85 -6.36
CA TYR A 271 -3.29 -3.81 -4.93
C TYR A 271 -4.60 -4.52 -4.51
N PHE A 272 -5.71 -4.30 -5.22
CA PHE A 272 -6.97 -4.97 -4.89
C PHE A 272 -6.97 -6.48 -5.20
N LEU A 273 -6.35 -6.89 -6.31
CA LEU A 273 -6.51 -8.24 -6.83
C LEU A 273 -5.48 -9.25 -6.33
N HIS A 274 -4.27 -8.81 -5.94
CA HIS A 274 -3.18 -9.74 -5.63
C HIS A 274 -3.46 -10.66 -4.43
N GLY A 275 -4.32 -10.24 -3.49
CA GLY A 275 -4.69 -11.04 -2.33
C GLY A 275 -5.36 -12.37 -2.70
N TYR A 276 -6.14 -12.39 -3.78
CA TYR A 276 -6.76 -13.63 -4.29
C TYR A 276 -5.72 -14.63 -4.78
N LEU A 277 -4.74 -14.14 -5.55
CA LEU A 277 -3.66 -14.97 -6.08
C LEU A 277 -2.74 -15.46 -4.96
N ALA A 278 -2.41 -14.60 -4.00
CA ALA A 278 -1.68 -14.99 -2.79
C ALA A 278 -2.40 -16.12 -2.03
N GLY A 279 -3.73 -16.01 -1.86
CA GLY A 279 -4.55 -17.05 -1.24
C GLY A 279 -4.50 -18.37 -2.00
N ALA A 280 -4.69 -18.34 -3.32
CA ALA A 280 -4.62 -19.51 -4.18
C ALA A 280 -3.23 -20.19 -4.12
N TYR A 281 -2.16 -19.40 -4.15
CA TYR A 281 -0.81 -19.96 -4.07
C TYR A 281 -0.49 -20.56 -2.72
N ARG A 282 -1.02 -20.05 -1.60
CA ARG A 282 -0.85 -20.70 -0.29
C ARG A 282 -1.46 -22.09 -0.24
N VAL A 283 -2.61 -22.29 -0.91
CA VAL A 283 -3.25 -23.62 -1.02
C VAL A 283 -2.39 -24.55 -1.88
N LEU A 284 -1.96 -24.08 -3.06
CA LEU A 284 -1.11 -24.86 -3.98
C LEU A 284 0.30 -25.09 -3.44
N GLY A 285 0.78 -24.19 -2.57
CA GLY A 285 2.10 -24.24 -1.95
C GLY A 285 2.32 -25.46 -1.07
N ARG A 286 1.22 -26.09 -0.60
CA ARG A 286 1.28 -27.38 0.11
C ARG A 286 1.78 -28.52 -0.78
N LEU A 287 1.75 -28.35 -2.11
CA LEU A 287 2.28 -29.29 -3.09
C LEU A 287 3.77 -29.09 -3.35
N LEU A 288 4.35 -27.97 -2.88
CA LEU A 288 5.78 -27.74 -2.99
C LEU A 288 6.47 -28.59 -1.92
N GLY A 289 7.44 -29.40 -2.34
CA GLY A 289 8.31 -30.12 -1.42
C GLY A 289 9.22 -29.19 -0.63
N GLU A 290 10.17 -29.78 0.10
CA GLU A 290 11.18 -29.01 0.82
C GLU A 290 11.97 -28.10 -0.13
N GLN A 291 12.14 -26.86 0.30
CA GLN A 291 12.88 -25.84 -0.45
C GLN A 291 14.12 -25.41 0.33
N ASN A 292 15.16 -25.02 -0.38
CA ASN A 292 16.20 -24.17 0.19
C ASN A 292 15.87 -22.67 -0.02
N PHE A 293 16.65 -21.78 0.58
CA PHE A 293 16.39 -20.33 0.47
C PHE A 293 16.37 -19.80 -0.97
N ALA A 294 17.26 -20.30 -1.83
CA ALA A 294 17.34 -19.86 -3.21
C ALA A 294 16.08 -20.27 -4.00
N GLN A 295 15.59 -21.49 -3.79
CA GLN A 295 14.33 -21.97 -4.36
C GLN A 295 13.12 -21.21 -3.82
N TYR A 296 13.09 -20.91 -2.51
CA TYR A 296 12.06 -20.10 -1.89
C TYR A 296 12.02 -18.68 -2.49
N LEU A 297 13.18 -18.02 -2.58
CA LEU A 297 13.28 -16.69 -3.18
C LEU A 297 12.92 -16.70 -4.67
N GLY A 298 13.40 -17.70 -5.42
CA GLY A 298 13.06 -17.90 -6.83
C GLY A 298 11.56 -18.09 -7.04
N THR A 299 10.93 -18.93 -6.22
CA THR A 299 9.47 -19.16 -6.24
C THR A 299 8.73 -17.86 -5.97
N ARG A 300 9.11 -17.13 -4.93
CA ARG A 300 8.52 -15.84 -4.54
C ARG A 300 8.62 -14.80 -5.66
N LEU A 301 9.77 -14.70 -6.34
CA LEU A 301 9.97 -13.82 -7.49
C LEU A 301 9.10 -14.23 -8.69
N CYS A 302 9.05 -15.53 -9.01
CA CYS A 302 8.22 -16.06 -10.09
C CYS A 302 6.74 -15.79 -9.85
N LEU A 303 6.23 -16.09 -8.65
CA LEU A 303 4.84 -15.83 -8.27
C LEU A 303 4.51 -14.33 -8.27
N THR A 304 5.47 -13.48 -7.90
CA THR A 304 5.29 -12.02 -8.01
C THR A 304 5.09 -11.62 -9.47
N LEU A 305 5.93 -12.10 -10.39
CA LEU A 305 5.80 -11.79 -11.81
C LEU A 305 4.48 -12.32 -12.38
N ILE A 306 4.12 -13.57 -12.09
CA ILE A 306 2.85 -14.17 -12.52
C ILE A 306 1.67 -13.36 -11.99
N THR A 307 1.70 -12.98 -10.72
CA THR A 307 0.65 -12.15 -10.10
C THR A 307 0.47 -10.82 -10.83
N LEU A 308 1.57 -10.12 -11.09
CA LEU A 308 1.51 -8.85 -11.82
C LEU A 308 0.92 -9.04 -13.21
N LEU A 309 1.33 -10.07 -13.95
CA LEU A 309 0.79 -10.38 -15.28
C LEU A 309 -0.71 -10.73 -15.22
N CYS A 310 -1.13 -11.58 -14.28
CA CYS A 310 -2.52 -11.95 -14.08
C CYS A 310 -3.39 -10.74 -13.71
N CYS A 311 -2.93 -9.88 -12.79
CA CYS A 311 -3.65 -8.66 -12.43
C CYS A 311 -3.78 -7.72 -13.64
N ILE A 312 -2.70 -7.50 -14.40
CA ILE A 312 -2.74 -6.65 -15.60
C ILE A 312 -3.69 -7.24 -16.66
N ALA A 313 -3.66 -8.55 -16.86
CA ALA A 313 -4.57 -9.23 -17.78
C ALA A 313 -6.03 -9.10 -17.32
N ALA A 314 -6.31 -9.27 -16.02
CA ALA A 314 -7.65 -9.07 -15.46
C ALA A 314 -8.15 -7.64 -15.69
N VAL A 315 -7.30 -6.63 -15.46
CA VAL A 315 -7.63 -5.23 -15.78
C VAL A 315 -7.96 -5.06 -17.26
N TRP A 316 -7.16 -5.65 -18.15
CA TRP A 316 -7.37 -5.57 -19.58
C TRP A 316 -8.72 -6.20 -19.98
N VAL A 317 -9.05 -7.38 -19.47
CA VAL A 317 -10.35 -8.05 -19.72
C VAL A 317 -11.50 -7.18 -19.23
N VAL A 318 -11.43 -6.67 -17.99
CA VAL A 318 -12.48 -5.80 -17.43
C VAL A 318 -12.67 -4.56 -18.29
N LYS A 319 -11.60 -3.96 -18.81
CA LYS A 319 -11.69 -2.81 -19.72
C LYS A 319 -12.39 -3.13 -21.03
N GLN A 320 -12.16 -4.32 -21.60
CA GLN A 320 -12.87 -4.74 -22.81
C GLN A 320 -14.36 -4.94 -22.57
N VAL A 321 -14.73 -5.54 -21.44
CA VAL A 321 -16.14 -5.80 -21.11
C VAL A 321 -16.89 -4.53 -20.70
N THR A 322 -16.26 -3.64 -19.93
CA THR A 322 -16.95 -2.53 -19.24
C THR A 322 -16.68 -1.14 -19.81
N ARG A 323 -15.86 -1.05 -20.86
CA ARG A 323 -15.47 0.19 -21.56
C ARG A 323 -15.12 1.32 -20.58
N GLN A 324 -16.00 2.32 -20.42
CA GLN A 324 -15.74 3.55 -19.66
C GLN A 324 -15.85 3.40 -18.13
N ARG A 325 -16.33 2.26 -17.59
CA ARG A 325 -16.55 2.07 -16.13
C ARG A 325 -15.41 1.36 -15.40
N SER A 326 -14.33 0.98 -16.07
CA SER A 326 -13.24 0.19 -15.46
C SER A 326 -12.65 0.82 -14.18
N ARG A 327 -12.54 2.15 -14.17
CA ARG A 327 -11.98 2.90 -13.05
C ARG A 327 -12.79 2.74 -11.76
N VAL A 328 -14.10 2.52 -11.88
CA VAL A 328 -15.02 2.30 -10.76
C VAL A 328 -14.98 0.86 -10.25
N LEU A 329 -14.67 -0.10 -11.11
CA LEU A 329 -14.69 -1.52 -10.76
C LEU A 329 -13.39 -2.01 -10.14
N ILE A 330 -12.25 -1.50 -10.63
CA ILE A 330 -10.92 -2.02 -10.27
C ILE A 330 -9.91 -0.89 -9.96
N GLY A 331 -10.34 0.37 -9.93
CA GLY A 331 -9.44 1.50 -9.67
C GLY A 331 -8.44 1.79 -10.79
N ALA A 332 -8.67 1.29 -12.02
CA ALA A 332 -7.75 1.36 -13.16
C ALA A 332 -8.40 1.59 -14.55
#